data_AF-A0A928BWI9-F1
#
_entry.id   AF-A0A928BWI9-F1
#
_cell.length_a   1.000
_cell.length_b   1.000
_cell.length_c   1.000
_cell.angle_alpha   90.00
_cell.angle_beta   90.00
_cell.angle_gamma   90.00
#
_symmetry.space_group_name_H-M   'P 1'
#
loop_
_entity.id
_entity.type
_entity.pdbx_description
1 polymer ?
#
loop_
_entity_poly.entity_id
_entity_poly.type
_entity_poly.pdbx_seq_one_letter_code
_entity_poly.pdbx_strand_id
1 'polypeptide(L)'
;MERAFNPGPDNFGKEHPIPTGMDYNIPLEEREELPCPVDSTIQNTWLQIWNDFQGGMYTYDFHYPAIEEGEIFLRCYEATKNKPLSSERIAKASKVAVPSTTSFSKLVEGQNFTIYPGDWGDYYAARIEVWHRDAKTGKERKLMEKVYRVEGWQR
;
A
#
# COMPACT_ATOMS: atom_id res chain seq x y z
N MET A 1 -12.24 3.88 -26.07
CA MET A 1 -10.79 3.71 -26.31
C MET A 1 -10.14 3.58 -24.95
N GLU A 2 -9.77 2.36 -24.58
CA GLU A 2 -9.00 2.10 -23.35
C GLU A 2 -7.57 2.58 -23.61
N ARG A 3 -7.02 3.46 -22.76
CA ARG A 3 -5.63 3.92 -22.92
C ARG A 3 -4.71 2.72 -22.75
N ALA A 4 -3.74 2.57 -23.66
CA ALA A 4 -2.71 1.56 -23.53
C ALA A 4 -2.01 1.68 -22.15
N PHE A 5 -1.85 0.55 -21.48
CA PHE A 5 -1.21 0.51 -20.17
C PHE A 5 0.28 0.87 -20.29
N ASN A 6 0.71 1.86 -19.51
CA ASN A 6 2.12 2.19 -19.35
C ASN A 6 2.59 1.72 -17.95
N PRO A 7 3.44 0.69 -17.86
CA PRO A 7 3.95 0.18 -16.57
C PRO A 7 4.92 1.16 -15.87
N GLY A 8 5.42 2.17 -16.58
CA GLY A 8 6.51 3.01 -16.11
C GLY A 8 7.87 2.49 -16.61
N PRO A 9 8.97 3.16 -16.25
CA PRO A 9 10.30 2.81 -16.73
C PRO A 9 10.95 1.72 -15.87
N ASP A 10 11.70 0.82 -16.49
CA ASP A 10 12.36 -0.30 -15.81
C ASP A 10 13.50 0.20 -14.88
N ASN A 11 14.15 1.32 -15.21
CA ASN A 11 15.23 1.91 -14.42
C ASN A 11 14.75 2.81 -13.25
N PHE A 12 13.45 2.82 -12.91
CA PHE A 12 12.87 3.77 -11.96
C PHE A 12 13.58 3.78 -10.60
N GLY A 13 13.89 2.60 -10.05
CA GLY A 13 14.57 2.48 -8.75
C GLY A 13 15.98 3.08 -8.76
N LYS A 14 16.71 2.92 -9.85
CA LYS A 14 18.05 3.53 -10.04
C LYS A 14 18.00 5.07 -10.11
N GLU A 15 16.94 5.63 -10.69
CA GLU A 15 16.73 7.09 -10.78
C GLU A 15 16.16 7.73 -9.50
N HIS A 16 15.67 6.88 -8.60
CA HIS A 16 15.02 7.25 -7.34
C HIS A 16 15.59 6.44 -6.17
N PRO A 17 16.91 6.46 -5.95
CA PRO A 17 17.52 5.71 -4.85
C PRO A 17 17.01 6.23 -3.51
N ILE A 18 16.90 5.32 -2.54
CA ILE A 18 16.55 5.68 -1.16
C ILE A 18 17.64 6.62 -0.61
N PRO A 19 17.31 7.85 -0.16
CA PRO A 19 18.28 8.76 0.42
C PRO A 19 18.95 8.15 1.66
N THR A 20 20.25 8.39 1.82
CA THR A 20 20.98 7.98 3.03
C THR A 20 20.33 8.59 4.28
N GLY A 21 20.03 7.76 5.27
CA GLY A 21 19.41 8.18 6.53
C GLY A 21 17.89 8.36 6.48
N MET A 22 17.21 8.02 5.38
CA MET A 22 15.75 7.95 5.35
C MET A 22 15.26 6.70 6.09
N ASP A 23 14.30 6.89 6.99
CA ASP A 23 13.59 5.79 7.64
C ASP A 23 12.57 5.15 6.68
N TYR A 24 12.54 3.83 6.66
CA TYR A 24 11.57 3.05 5.89
C TYR A 24 11.31 1.70 6.56
N ASN A 25 10.15 1.13 6.24
CA ASN A 25 9.76 -0.22 6.63
C ASN A 25 10.20 -1.21 5.53
N ILE A 26 10.37 -2.48 5.89
CA ILE A 26 10.63 -3.56 4.93
C ILE A 26 9.36 -4.43 4.87
N PRO A 27 8.83 -4.73 3.67
CA PRO A 27 7.79 -5.74 3.53
C PRO A 27 8.23 -7.07 4.14
N LEU A 28 7.32 -7.77 4.83
CA LEU A 28 7.62 -9.07 5.42
C LEU A 28 7.48 -10.19 4.37
N GLU A 29 8.24 -11.27 4.52
CA GLU A 29 8.30 -12.36 3.52
C GLU A 29 7.21 -13.42 3.69
N GLU A 30 6.95 -13.83 4.94
CA GLU A 30 6.03 -14.92 5.26
C GLU A 30 4.93 -14.42 6.17
N ARG A 31 3.66 -14.67 5.80
CA ARG A 31 2.49 -14.37 6.64
C ARG A 31 2.47 -15.30 7.85
N GLU A 32 3.26 -14.98 8.85
CA GLU A 32 3.08 -15.54 10.18
C GLU A 32 1.87 -14.86 10.84
N GLU A 33 1.15 -15.59 11.70
CA GLU A 33 0.17 -14.97 12.60
C GLU A 33 0.91 -13.93 13.44
N LEU A 34 0.78 -12.66 13.08
CA LEU A 34 1.36 -11.58 13.87
C LEU A 34 0.67 -11.61 15.24
N PRO A 35 1.39 -11.92 16.34
CA PRO A 35 0.83 -11.68 17.66
C PRO A 35 0.56 -10.18 17.71
N CYS A 36 -0.72 -9.80 17.76
CA CYS A 36 -1.25 -8.43 17.87
C CYS A 36 -0.16 -7.33 17.92
N PRO A 37 0.03 -6.52 16.87
CA PRO A 37 1.31 -5.87 16.64
C PRO A 37 1.75 -4.94 17.78
N VAL A 38 3.02 -5.09 18.10
CA VAL A 38 3.76 -4.54 19.25
C VAL A 38 3.98 -3.02 19.17
N ASP A 39 3.30 -2.29 18.29
CA ASP A 39 3.48 -0.84 18.17
C ASP A 39 2.14 -0.10 18.12
N SER A 40 1.46 -0.13 19.28
CA SER A 40 0.19 0.55 19.55
C SER A 40 0.42 1.99 20.01
N THR A 41 1.16 2.78 19.23
CA THR A 41 1.39 4.20 19.55
C THR A 41 0.28 5.13 19.04
N ILE A 42 -0.57 4.64 18.12
CA ILE A 42 -1.90 5.20 17.84
C ILE A 42 -2.88 4.07 18.10
N GLN A 43 -3.78 4.27 19.06
CA GLN A 43 -4.81 3.32 19.44
C GLN A 43 -5.40 2.64 18.19
N ASN A 44 -5.01 1.38 17.93
CA ASN A 44 -5.83 0.43 17.20
C ASN A 44 -5.90 0.57 15.65
N THR A 45 -4.90 1.14 14.98
CA THR A 45 -4.80 1.15 13.49
C THR A 45 -3.40 0.77 13.04
N TRP A 46 -3.25 -0.20 12.12
CA TRP A 46 -1.93 -0.56 11.59
C TRP A 46 -1.99 -1.12 10.16
N LEU A 47 -0.89 -0.91 9.44
CA LEU A 47 -0.64 -1.44 8.10
C LEU A 47 0.59 -2.33 8.12
N GLN A 48 0.45 -3.52 7.55
CA GLN A 48 1.55 -4.42 7.19
C GLN A 48 1.51 -4.67 5.68
N ILE A 49 2.69 -4.64 5.07
CA ILE A 49 2.89 -5.03 3.68
C ILE A 49 3.73 -6.30 3.68
N TRP A 50 3.36 -7.23 2.82
CA TRP A 50 4.08 -8.48 2.62
C TRP A 50 4.56 -8.54 1.17
N ASN A 51 5.73 -9.12 0.95
CA ASN A 51 6.12 -9.55 -0.38
C ASN A 51 5.16 -10.66 -0.84
N ASP A 52 4.92 -10.71 -2.15
CA ASP A 52 4.23 -11.82 -2.79
C ASP A 52 5.25 -12.65 -3.60
N PHE A 53 4.78 -13.64 -4.36
CA PHE A 53 5.64 -14.61 -5.06
C PHE A 53 6.62 -14.02 -6.11
N GLN A 54 6.54 -12.72 -6.43
CA GLN A 54 7.41 -12.02 -7.37
C GLN A 54 7.75 -10.61 -6.88
N GLY A 55 8.93 -10.10 -7.24
CA GLY A 55 9.33 -8.72 -6.99
C GLY A 55 8.33 -7.74 -7.62
N GLY A 56 7.99 -6.66 -6.89
CA GLY A 56 6.98 -5.69 -7.30
C GLY A 56 5.53 -6.12 -7.05
N MET A 57 5.29 -7.36 -6.61
CA MET A 57 3.99 -7.82 -6.14
C MET A 57 3.96 -7.86 -4.62
N TYR A 58 2.86 -7.37 -4.06
CA TYR A 58 2.70 -7.20 -2.63
C TYR A 58 1.29 -7.58 -2.20
N THR A 59 1.16 -7.97 -0.94
CA THR A 59 -0.13 -8.06 -0.27
C THR A 59 -0.14 -7.09 0.91
N TYR A 60 -1.32 -6.63 1.31
CA TYR A 60 -1.43 -5.82 2.52
C TYR A 60 -2.47 -6.37 3.47
N ASP A 61 -2.16 -6.19 4.76
CA ASP A 61 -3.11 -6.32 5.84
C ASP A 61 -3.27 -4.97 6.53
N PHE A 62 -4.52 -4.59 6.78
CA PHE A 62 -4.85 -3.32 7.41
C PHE A 62 -5.90 -3.49 8.50
N HIS A 63 -5.52 -3.11 9.72
CA HIS A 63 -6.44 -3.04 10.85
C HIS A 63 -6.94 -1.62 11.02
N TYR A 64 -8.26 -1.50 11.22
CA TYR A 64 -8.93 -0.21 11.30
C TYR A 64 -9.90 -0.12 12.49
N PRO A 65 -10.14 1.11 12.99
CA PRO A 65 -11.11 1.37 14.04
C PRO A 65 -12.54 1.36 13.49
N ALA A 66 -13.50 1.83 14.26
CA ALA A 66 -14.86 2.05 13.76
C ALA A 66 -14.84 3.02 12.57
N ILE A 67 -15.49 2.63 11.47
CA ILE A 67 -15.64 3.45 10.25
C ILE A 67 -17.05 3.32 9.69
N GLU A 68 -17.46 4.32 8.91
CA GLU A 68 -18.68 4.27 8.13
C GLU A 68 -18.59 3.20 7.02
N GLU A 69 -19.74 2.81 6.49
CA GLU A 69 -19.80 1.96 5.31
C GLU A 69 -19.12 2.65 4.12
N GLY A 70 -18.32 1.90 3.36
CA GLY A 70 -17.51 2.46 2.30
C GLY A 70 -16.58 1.46 1.65
N GLU A 71 -15.48 1.99 1.12
CA GLU A 71 -14.40 1.18 0.56
C GLU A 71 -13.05 1.66 1.09
N ILE A 72 -12.18 0.71 1.39
CA ILE A 72 -10.76 0.92 1.70
C ILE A 72 -9.95 0.61 0.46
N PHE A 73 -8.95 1.42 0.15
CA PHE A 73 -8.02 1.20 -0.95
C PHE A 73 -6.68 1.86 -0.69
N LEU A 74 -5.67 1.49 -1.47
CA LEU A 74 -4.32 2.05 -1.38
C LEU A 74 -4.04 3.11 -2.44
N ARG A 75 -3.15 4.03 -2.10
CA ARG A 75 -2.42 4.88 -3.05
C ARG A 75 -0.94 4.81 -2.75
N CYS A 76 -0.12 4.68 -3.79
CA CYS A 76 1.32 4.58 -3.65
C CYS A 76 2.01 5.73 -4.38
N TYR A 77 3.06 6.26 -3.76
CA TYR A 77 3.87 7.34 -4.31
C TYR A 77 5.34 7.03 -4.06
N GLU A 78 6.20 7.35 -5.02
CA GLU A 78 7.63 7.44 -4.75
C GLU A 78 7.86 8.55 -3.72
N ALA A 79 8.53 8.22 -2.62
CA ALA A 79 8.49 9.01 -1.40
C ALA A 79 9.24 10.35 -1.51
N THR A 80 10.26 10.46 -2.35
CA THR A 80 11.14 11.64 -2.42
C THR A 80 10.61 12.73 -3.34
N LYS A 81 10.05 12.37 -4.50
CA LYS A 81 9.51 13.32 -5.50
C LYS A 81 7.99 13.26 -5.59
N ASN A 82 7.33 12.49 -4.72
CA ASN A 82 5.88 12.32 -4.65
C ASN A 82 5.26 11.89 -6.00
N LYS A 83 6.00 11.09 -6.79
CA LYS A 83 5.53 10.59 -8.08
C LYS A 83 4.51 9.48 -7.85
N PRO A 84 3.29 9.55 -8.41
CA PRO A 84 2.32 8.47 -8.25
C PRO A 84 2.82 7.15 -8.88
N LEU A 85 2.62 6.04 -8.16
CA LEU A 85 3.00 4.70 -8.59
C LEU A 85 1.73 3.92 -8.93
N SER A 86 1.59 3.51 -10.19
CA SER A 86 0.53 2.59 -10.64
C SER A 86 -0.89 2.96 -10.17
N SER A 87 -1.20 4.27 -10.08
CA SER A 87 -2.28 4.82 -9.24
C SER A 87 -3.65 4.21 -9.46
N GLU A 88 -4.10 4.12 -10.73
CA GLU A 88 -5.41 3.57 -11.06
C GLU A 88 -5.48 2.06 -10.78
N ARG A 89 -4.40 1.34 -11.07
CA ARG A 89 -4.33 -0.12 -10.88
C ARG A 89 -4.27 -0.49 -9.41
N ILE A 90 -3.42 0.16 -8.63
CA ILE A 90 -3.31 -0.10 -7.20
C ILE A 90 -4.62 0.25 -6.51
N ALA A 91 -5.21 1.43 -6.77
CA ALA A 91 -6.48 1.82 -6.15
C ALA A 91 -7.63 0.86 -6.51
N LYS A 92 -7.61 0.26 -7.70
CA LYS A 92 -8.60 -0.74 -8.12
C LYS A 92 -8.33 -2.12 -7.51
N ALA A 93 -7.08 -2.59 -7.53
CA ALA A 93 -6.70 -3.94 -7.09
C ALA A 93 -6.75 -4.09 -5.56
N SER A 94 -6.34 -3.05 -4.83
CA SER A 94 -6.33 -3.05 -3.37
C SER A 94 -7.69 -2.80 -2.72
N LYS A 95 -8.73 -2.55 -3.53
CA LYS A 95 -10.02 -2.08 -3.04
C LYS A 95 -10.79 -3.17 -2.31
N VAL A 96 -11.28 -2.85 -1.12
CA VAL A 96 -12.16 -3.71 -0.32
C VAL A 96 -13.36 -2.93 0.16
N ALA A 97 -14.57 -3.47 -0.09
CA ALA A 97 -15.80 -2.95 0.49
C ALA A 97 -15.86 -3.27 1.98
N VAL A 98 -16.20 -2.28 2.80
CA VAL A 98 -16.27 -2.41 4.25
C VAL A 98 -17.64 -1.97 4.74
N PRO A 99 -18.33 -2.81 5.55
CA PRO A 99 -19.59 -2.41 6.16
C PRO A 99 -19.33 -1.42 7.29
N SER A 100 -20.35 -0.65 7.68
CA SER A 100 -20.25 0.20 8.86
C SER A 100 -19.95 -0.65 10.11
N THR A 101 -19.04 -0.15 10.95
CA THR A 101 -18.62 -0.81 12.19
C THR A 101 -18.84 0.08 13.41
N THR A 102 -19.29 -0.54 14.50
CA THR A 102 -19.51 0.14 15.78
C THR A 102 -18.44 -0.20 16.83
N SER A 103 -17.61 -1.22 16.57
CA SER A 103 -16.49 -1.60 17.43
C SER A 103 -15.16 -1.57 16.66
N PHE A 104 -14.09 -1.32 17.41
CA PHE A 104 -12.73 -1.65 16.99
C PHE A 104 -12.63 -3.15 16.65
N SER A 105 -11.72 -3.51 15.73
CA SER A 105 -11.23 -4.88 15.41
C SER A 105 -11.67 -5.49 14.07
N LYS A 106 -11.66 -4.73 12.96
CA LYS A 106 -11.76 -5.36 11.63
C LYS A 106 -10.44 -5.26 10.86
N LEU A 107 -10.20 -6.28 10.06
CA LEU A 107 -9.00 -6.49 9.27
C LEU A 107 -9.39 -6.55 7.79
N VAL A 108 -8.68 -5.81 6.95
CA VAL A 108 -8.57 -6.12 5.52
C VAL A 108 -7.39 -7.04 5.36
N GLU A 109 -7.60 -8.27 4.89
CA GLU A 109 -6.54 -9.28 4.82
C GLU A 109 -6.27 -9.68 3.38
N GLY A 110 -5.00 -9.89 3.04
CA GLY A 110 -4.65 -10.67 1.85
C GLY A 110 -4.82 -9.95 0.52
N GLN A 111 -4.89 -8.62 0.54
CA GLN A 111 -5.24 -7.88 -0.67
C GLN A 111 -4.02 -7.58 -1.51
N ASN A 112 -4.01 -8.10 -2.73
CA ASN A 112 -2.86 -8.02 -3.62
C ASN A 112 -2.83 -6.70 -4.40
N PHE A 113 -1.63 -6.18 -4.62
CA PHE A 113 -1.38 -5.06 -5.51
C PHE A 113 0.02 -5.16 -6.12
N THR A 114 0.20 -4.51 -7.27
CA THR A 114 1.47 -4.54 -8.01
C THR A 114 1.96 -3.12 -8.22
N ILE A 115 3.23 -2.90 -7.90
CA ILE A 115 3.97 -1.68 -8.23
C ILE A 115 4.77 -1.97 -9.50
N TYR A 116 4.41 -1.31 -10.60
CA TYR A 116 5.03 -1.58 -11.90
C TYR A 116 6.34 -0.83 -12.18
N PRO A 117 6.50 0.47 -11.82
CA PRO A 117 7.73 1.19 -12.14
C PRO A 117 8.95 0.57 -11.44
N GLY A 118 10.02 0.33 -12.20
CA GLY A 118 11.25 -0.30 -11.71
C GLY A 118 11.47 -1.69 -12.29
N ASP A 119 12.45 -2.37 -11.74
CA ASP A 119 12.83 -3.74 -12.11
C ASP A 119 13.29 -4.46 -10.84
N TRP A 120 13.43 -5.78 -10.93
CA TRP A 120 13.87 -6.60 -9.81
C TRP A 120 15.30 -6.23 -9.37
N GLY A 121 15.49 -6.12 -8.06
CA GLY A 121 16.75 -5.74 -7.42
C GLY A 121 17.01 -4.23 -7.34
N ASP A 122 16.22 -3.39 -8.01
CA ASP A 122 16.35 -1.93 -7.97
C ASP A 122 15.35 -1.31 -6.97
N TYR A 123 15.80 -1.18 -5.72
CA TYR A 123 14.94 -0.71 -4.64
C TYR A 123 14.81 0.81 -4.54
N TYR A 124 13.62 1.27 -4.18
CA TYR A 124 13.32 2.68 -3.89
C TYR A 124 12.29 2.82 -2.77
N ALA A 125 12.12 4.03 -2.26
CA ALA A 125 11.20 4.33 -1.17
C ALA A 125 9.81 4.64 -1.74
N ALA A 126 8.80 3.89 -1.32
CA ALA A 126 7.40 4.14 -1.64
C ALA A 126 6.60 4.48 -0.38
N ARG A 127 5.91 5.62 -0.42
CA ARG A 127 4.90 5.99 0.57
C ARG A 127 3.58 5.33 0.17
N ILE A 128 3.13 4.40 0.99
CA ILE A 128 1.89 3.67 0.83
C ILE A 128 0.87 4.29 1.78
N GLU A 129 -0.19 4.85 1.20
CA GLU A 129 -1.31 5.45 1.92
C GLU A 129 -2.53 4.54 1.90
N VAL A 130 -3.21 4.43 3.03
CA VAL A 130 -4.52 3.77 3.13
C VAL A 130 -5.61 4.83 3.13
N TRP A 131 -6.59 4.67 2.26
CA TRP A 131 -7.70 5.62 2.07
C TRP A 131 -9.03 4.93 2.31
N HIS A 132 -9.99 5.69 2.85
CA HIS A 132 -11.39 5.31 2.96
C HIS A 132 -12.24 6.25 2.11
N ARG A 133 -13.16 5.69 1.32
CA ARG A 133 -14.22 6.43 0.63
C ARG A 133 -15.57 6.04 1.22
N ASP A 134 -16.25 7.01 1.80
CA ASP A 134 -17.57 6.84 2.41
C ASP A 134 -18.64 6.56 1.34
N ALA A 135 -19.45 5.52 1.54
CA ALA A 135 -20.45 5.08 0.57
C ALA A 135 -21.61 6.08 0.38
N LYS A 136 -21.94 6.87 1.42
CA LYS A 136 -23.08 7.79 1.40
C LYS A 136 -22.74 9.13 0.76
N THR A 137 -21.55 9.65 1.06
CA THR A 137 -21.11 10.99 0.70
C THR A 137 -20.10 11.00 -0.45
N GLY A 138 -19.49 9.85 -0.75
CA GLY A 138 -18.39 9.74 -1.71
C GLY A 138 -17.10 10.43 -1.26
N LYS A 139 -17.06 10.97 -0.02
CA LYS A 139 -15.89 11.68 0.49
C LYS A 139 -14.77 10.70 0.80
N GLU A 140 -13.57 11.08 0.39
CA GLU A 140 -12.35 10.32 0.67
C GLU A 140 -11.56 10.94 1.80
N ARG A 141 -11.01 10.10 2.68
CA ARG A 141 -10.07 10.50 3.72
C ARG A 141 -8.92 9.51 3.82
N LYS A 142 -7.72 10.01 4.06
CA LYS A 142 -6.57 9.17 4.39
C LYS A 142 -6.70 8.67 5.82
N LEU A 143 -6.51 7.37 6.02
CA LEU A 143 -6.53 6.73 7.33
C LEU A 143 -5.13 6.67 7.94
N MET A 144 -4.12 6.31 7.15
CA MET A 144 -2.72 6.30 7.56
C MET A 144 -1.77 6.25 6.37
N GLU A 145 -0.48 6.37 6.63
CA GLU A 145 0.57 6.12 5.65
C GLU A 145 1.82 5.56 6.31
N LYS A 146 2.63 4.82 5.53
CA LYS A 146 3.97 4.35 5.90
C LYS A 146 4.87 4.38 4.66
N VAL A 147 6.16 4.56 4.88
CA VAL A 147 7.18 4.44 3.81
C VAL A 147 7.76 3.04 3.85
N TYR A 148 7.82 2.37 2.69
CA TYR A 148 8.40 1.05 2.52
C TYR A 148 9.53 1.07 1.50
N ARG A 149 10.54 0.23 1.70
CA ARG A 149 11.49 -0.16 0.65
C ARG A 149 10.79 -1.16 -0.27
N VAL A 150 10.60 -0.79 -1.52
CA VAL A 150 9.92 -1.59 -2.55
C VAL A 150 10.80 -1.70 -3.80
N GLU A 151 10.42 -2.59 -4.70
CA GLU A 151 10.97 -2.73 -6.05
C GLU A 151 9.83 -2.77 -7.08
N GLY A 152 10.16 -2.62 -8.36
CA GLY A 152 9.19 -2.69 -9.46
C GLY A 152 8.93 -4.12 -9.91
N TRP A 153 7.83 -4.33 -10.63
CA TRP A 153 7.52 -5.63 -11.24
C TRP A 153 8.19 -5.76 -12.60
N GLN A 154 9.02 -6.80 -12.75
CA GLN A 154 9.61 -7.18 -14.02
C GLN A 154 8.56 -7.85 -14.92
N ARG A 155 8.44 -7.35 -16.15
CA ARG A 155 7.45 -7.76 -17.17
C ARG A 155 7.98 -8.76 -18.18
#